data_AF-A0A958CJD0-F1
#
_entry.id   AF-A0A958CJD0-F1
#
_cell.length_a   1.000
_cell.length_b   1.000
_cell.length_c   1.000
_cell.angle_alpha   90.00
_cell.angle_beta   90.00
_cell.angle_gamma   90.00
#
_symmetry.space_group_name_H-M   'P 1'
#
loop_
_entity.id
_entity.type
_entity.pdbx_description
1 polymer ?
#
loop_
_entity_poly.entity_id
_entity_poly.type
_entity_poly.pdbx_seq_one_letter_code
_entity_poly.pdbx_strand_id
1 'polypeptide(L)'
;MHDLPQGERPRERLEHYGAGALSSAELLAIILRVGTGGENVVRVAERLLARYEGLPGLAQATVSELCQEKGIGQAKAVQIKAALELGRRLLVTAPHERPQMRSPADAANLLMAEMSLLPQEHLRTVLLDTRNRVISIPTIYVGSLNTAQVRVGEMFRE
;
A
#
# COMPACT_ATOMS: atom_id res chain seq x y z
N MET A 1 -15.44 -19.60 12.33
CA MET A 1 -14.45 -19.05 13.31
C MET A 1 -13.85 -20.17 14.19
N HIS A 2 -14.00 -21.45 13.84
CA HIS A 2 -13.75 -22.56 14.77
C HIS A 2 -12.52 -23.45 14.47
N ASP A 3 -11.64 -23.10 13.52
CA ASP A 3 -10.61 -24.06 13.09
C ASP A 3 -9.22 -23.87 13.74
N LEU A 4 -8.98 -22.82 14.52
CA LEU A 4 -7.67 -22.56 15.15
C LEU A 4 -7.76 -22.53 16.68
N PRO A 5 -6.81 -23.17 17.40
CA PRO A 5 -6.65 -23.01 18.86
C PRO A 5 -6.63 -21.53 19.26
N GLN A 6 -7.14 -21.18 20.44
CA GLN A 6 -7.26 -19.77 20.87
C GLN A 6 -5.93 -18.99 20.74
N GLY A 7 -4.78 -19.59 21.07
CA GLY A 7 -3.47 -18.96 20.96
C GLY A 7 -2.91 -18.85 19.53
N GLU A 8 -3.53 -19.51 18.55
CA GLU A 8 -3.10 -19.47 17.15
C GLU A 8 -3.99 -18.59 16.27
N ARG A 9 -5.05 -18.03 16.85
CA ARG A 9 -5.91 -17.11 16.13
C ARG A 9 -5.18 -15.78 15.91
N PRO A 10 -5.36 -15.15 14.74
CA PRO A 10 -4.60 -13.95 14.38
C PRO A 10 -4.70 -12.81 15.41
N ARG A 11 -5.87 -12.54 15.99
CA ARG A 11 -6.03 -11.43 16.93
C ARG A 11 -5.25 -11.66 18.22
N GLU A 12 -5.40 -12.85 18.77
CA GLU A 12 -4.72 -13.30 19.98
C GLU A 12 -3.20 -13.31 19.75
N ARG A 13 -2.73 -13.77 18.59
CA ARG A 13 -1.31 -13.69 18.20
C ARG A 13 -0.82 -12.24 18.10
N LEU A 14 -1.62 -11.34 17.54
CA LEU A 14 -1.26 -9.92 17.43
C LEU A 14 -1.15 -9.26 18.81
N GLU A 15 -2.02 -9.62 19.77
CA GLU A 15 -1.97 -9.14 21.15
C GLU A 15 -0.75 -9.66 21.92
N HIS A 16 -0.38 -10.92 21.74
CA HIS A 16 0.69 -11.56 22.52
C HIS A 16 2.09 -11.39 21.91
N TYR A 17 2.20 -11.42 20.58
CA TYR A 17 3.48 -11.46 19.85
C TYR A 17 3.70 -10.26 18.94
N GLY A 18 2.71 -9.38 18.79
CA GLY A 18 2.78 -8.19 17.95
C GLY A 18 2.60 -8.47 16.45
N ALA A 19 2.39 -7.39 15.68
CA ALA A 19 2.08 -7.49 14.25
C ALA A 19 3.20 -8.13 13.40
N GLY A 20 4.47 -8.03 13.82
CA GLY A 20 5.61 -8.62 13.10
C GLY A 20 5.65 -10.15 13.12
N ALA A 21 4.91 -10.79 14.02
CA ALA A 21 4.81 -12.25 14.11
C ALA A 21 3.71 -12.85 13.21
N LEU A 22 2.98 -12.00 12.49
CA LEU A 22 1.87 -12.39 11.62
C LEU A 22 2.26 -12.26 10.16
N SER A 23 1.76 -13.19 9.35
CA SER A 23 1.76 -13.07 7.90
C SER A 23 0.80 -11.96 7.43
N SER A 24 1.02 -11.48 6.21
CA SER A 24 0.09 -10.54 5.56
C SER A 24 -1.35 -11.10 5.48
N ALA A 25 -1.50 -12.42 5.31
CA ALA A 25 -2.79 -13.08 5.30
C ALA A 25 -3.47 -13.00 6.67
N GLU A 26 -2.75 -13.24 7.76
CA GLU A 26 -3.27 -13.12 9.12
C GLU A 26 -3.66 -11.67 9.46
N LEU A 27 -2.83 -10.69 9.09
CA LEU A 27 -3.15 -9.27 9.27
C LEU A 27 -4.41 -8.88 8.51
N LEU A 28 -4.53 -9.28 7.24
CA LEU A 28 -5.72 -9.06 6.42
C LEU A 28 -6.94 -9.78 7.01
N ALA A 29 -6.76 -10.97 7.55
CA ALA A 29 -7.82 -11.74 8.19
C ALA A 29 -8.39 -11.05 9.44
N ILE A 30 -7.54 -10.39 10.24
CA ILE A 30 -7.97 -9.55 11.38
C ILE A 30 -8.87 -8.41 10.89
N ILE A 31 -8.45 -7.72 9.82
CA ILE A 31 -9.23 -6.66 9.19
C ILE A 31 -10.58 -7.22 8.73
N LEU A 32 -10.62 -8.33 7.99
CA LEU A 32 -11.87 -8.91 7.48
C LEU A 32 -12.82 -9.43 8.58
N ARG A 33 -12.30 -9.67 9.79
CA ARG A 33 -12.97 -10.15 11.02
C ARG A 33 -13.56 -11.56 10.92
N VAL A 34 -14.38 -11.82 9.90
CA VAL A 34 -15.15 -13.04 9.74
C VAL A 34 -14.97 -13.60 8.34
N GLY A 35 -14.94 -14.93 8.27
CA GLY A 35 -14.93 -15.67 7.01
C GLY A 35 -16.28 -15.62 6.34
N THR A 36 -16.49 -16.49 5.35
CA THR A 36 -17.80 -16.66 4.70
C THR A 36 -18.21 -18.12 4.71
N GLY A 37 -19.50 -18.41 4.49
CA GLY A 37 -20.05 -19.77 4.68
C GLY A 37 -19.18 -20.86 4.06
N GLY A 38 -18.51 -21.64 4.93
CA GLY A 38 -17.61 -22.74 4.56
C GLY A 38 -16.11 -22.39 4.40
N GLU A 39 -15.70 -21.12 4.48
CA GLU A 39 -14.31 -20.69 4.30
C GLU A 39 -13.83 -19.84 5.48
N ASN A 40 -12.73 -20.26 6.12
CA ASN A 40 -12.09 -19.52 7.19
C ASN A 40 -11.51 -18.18 6.67
N VAL A 41 -11.58 -17.13 7.49
CA VAL A 41 -11.15 -15.77 7.13
C VAL A 41 -9.67 -15.68 6.74
N VAL A 42 -8.80 -16.53 7.29
CA VAL A 42 -7.40 -16.62 6.87
C VAL A 42 -7.30 -17.13 5.44
N ARG A 43 -8.07 -18.17 5.07
CA ARG A 43 -8.08 -18.69 3.69
C ARG A 43 -8.65 -17.69 2.69
N VAL A 44 -9.67 -16.93 3.10
CA VAL A 44 -10.18 -15.81 2.29
C VAL A 44 -9.06 -14.80 2.03
N ALA A 45 -8.28 -14.44 3.05
CA ALA A 45 -7.16 -13.51 2.92
C ALA A 45 -6.02 -14.06 2.04
N GLU A 46 -5.64 -15.33 2.21
CA GLU A 46 -4.66 -16.01 1.35
C GLU A 46 -5.10 -16.01 -0.11
N ARG A 47 -6.36 -16.35 -0.38
CA ARG A 47 -6.93 -16.37 -1.74
C ARG A 47 -6.91 -14.99 -2.39
N LEU A 48 -7.27 -13.94 -1.64
CA LEU A 48 -7.19 -12.56 -2.13
C LEU A 48 -5.75 -12.17 -2.46
N LEU A 49 -4.81 -12.43 -1.56
CA LEU A 49 -3.40 -12.11 -1.80
C LEU A 49 -2.84 -12.89 -2.99
N ALA A 50 -3.22 -14.15 -3.18
CA ALA A 50 -2.82 -14.92 -4.36
C ALA A 50 -3.44 -14.36 -5.65
N ARG A 51 -4.74 -14.03 -5.62
CA ARG A 51 -5.50 -13.52 -6.79
C ARG A 51 -5.01 -12.17 -7.28
N TYR A 52 -4.62 -11.28 -6.35
CA TYR A 52 -4.17 -9.93 -6.64
C TYR A 52 -2.65 -9.76 -6.49
N GLU A 53 -1.89 -10.85 -6.56
CA GLU A 53 -0.40 -10.82 -6.58
C GLU A 53 0.22 -10.05 -5.39
N GLY A 54 -0.39 -10.21 -4.21
CA GLY A 54 0.04 -9.62 -2.95
C GLY A 54 -0.67 -8.32 -2.60
N LEU A 55 -0.10 -7.59 -1.63
CA LEU A 55 -0.64 -6.32 -1.15
C LEU A 55 -0.65 -5.21 -2.23
N PRO A 56 0.36 -5.08 -3.12
CA PRO A 56 0.35 -4.04 -4.15
C PRO A 56 -0.82 -4.18 -5.12
N GLY A 57 -1.08 -5.36 -5.68
CA GLY A 57 -2.21 -5.55 -6.59
C GLY A 57 -3.55 -5.46 -5.85
N LEU A 58 -3.63 -5.90 -4.59
CA LEU A 58 -4.83 -5.70 -3.76
C LEU A 58 -5.12 -4.21 -3.50
N ALA A 59 -4.06 -3.39 -3.37
CA ALA A 59 -4.16 -1.95 -3.23
C ALA A 59 -4.60 -1.26 -4.54
N GLN A 60 -4.29 -1.82 -5.70
CA GLN A 60 -4.71 -1.30 -7.00
C GLN A 60 -6.16 -1.68 -7.35
N ALA A 61 -6.62 -2.86 -6.92
CA ALA A 61 -7.98 -3.34 -7.17
C ALA A 61 -9.06 -2.32 -6.73
N THR A 62 -10.06 -2.14 -7.58
CA THR A 62 -11.22 -1.29 -7.31
C THR A 62 -12.17 -1.96 -6.31
N VAL A 63 -13.01 -1.16 -5.66
CA VAL A 63 -14.05 -1.69 -4.76
C VAL A 63 -14.99 -2.66 -5.51
N SER A 64 -15.30 -2.36 -6.78
CA SER A 64 -16.16 -3.20 -7.62
C SER A 64 -15.52 -4.57 -7.87
N GLU A 65 -14.24 -4.61 -8.26
CA GLU A 65 -13.51 -5.88 -8.46
C GLU A 65 -13.44 -6.70 -7.17
N LEU A 66 -13.13 -6.05 -6.04
CA LEU A 66 -13.11 -6.73 -4.75
C LEU A 66 -14.48 -7.29 -4.36
N CYS A 67 -15.58 -6.64 -4.76
CA CYS A 67 -16.93 -7.13 -4.49
C CYS A 67 -17.33 -8.37 -5.31
N GLN A 68 -16.59 -8.68 -6.37
CA GLN A 68 -16.82 -9.90 -7.16
C GLN A 68 -16.22 -11.13 -6.47
N GLU A 69 -15.34 -10.92 -5.49
CA GLU A 69 -14.71 -12.01 -4.76
C GLU A 69 -15.68 -12.66 -3.78
N LYS A 70 -15.74 -14.00 -3.82
CA LYS A 70 -16.62 -14.77 -2.94
C LYS A 70 -16.42 -14.35 -1.49
N GLY A 71 -17.48 -13.85 -0.88
CA GLY A 71 -17.47 -13.50 0.53
C GLY A 71 -16.87 -12.14 0.90
N ILE A 72 -16.58 -11.31 -0.10
CA ILE A 72 -16.19 -9.92 0.04
C ILE A 72 -17.35 -9.06 -0.48
N GLY A 73 -18.24 -8.63 0.41
CA GLY A 73 -19.24 -7.61 0.08
C GLY A 73 -18.68 -6.20 0.20
N GLN A 74 -19.50 -5.20 -0.18
CA GLN A 74 -19.16 -3.78 -0.15
C GLN A 74 -18.44 -3.34 1.13
N ALA A 75 -18.95 -3.74 2.29
CA ALA A 75 -18.38 -3.36 3.58
C ALA A 75 -16.93 -3.85 3.76
N LYS A 76 -16.65 -5.11 3.41
CA LYS A 76 -15.30 -5.69 3.49
C LYS A 76 -14.38 -5.09 2.45
N ALA A 77 -14.86 -4.87 1.23
CA ALA A 77 -14.07 -4.23 0.17
C ALA A 77 -13.62 -2.81 0.57
N VAL A 78 -14.54 -1.96 1.05
CA VAL A 78 -14.21 -0.62 1.55
C VAL A 78 -13.24 -0.70 2.74
N GLN A 79 -13.41 -1.67 3.63
CA GLN A 79 -12.52 -1.85 4.77
C GLN A 79 -11.07 -2.19 4.36
N ILE A 80 -10.89 -3.07 3.36
CA ILE A 80 -9.57 -3.37 2.79
C ILE A 80 -8.95 -2.09 2.22
N LYS A 81 -9.70 -1.35 1.40
CA LYS A 81 -9.21 -0.11 0.78
C LYS A 81 -8.82 0.94 1.82
N ALA A 82 -9.62 1.10 2.87
CA ALA A 82 -9.32 2.01 3.96
C ALA A 82 -8.03 1.62 4.70
N ALA A 83 -7.84 0.33 5.01
CA ALA A 83 -6.63 -0.15 5.70
C ALA A 83 -5.36 0.07 4.85
N LEU A 84 -5.42 -0.23 3.56
CA LEU A 84 -4.27 -0.04 2.65
C LEU A 84 -3.96 1.45 2.43
N GLU A 85 -4.98 2.29 2.30
CA GLU A 85 -4.78 3.76 2.18
C GLU A 85 -4.19 4.35 3.45
N LEU A 86 -4.57 3.87 4.64
CA LEU A 86 -3.92 4.28 5.89
C LEU A 86 -2.43 3.90 5.90
N GLY A 87 -2.09 2.70 5.46
CA GLY A 87 -0.69 2.28 5.28
C GLY A 87 0.06 3.19 4.31
N ARG A 88 -0.54 3.51 3.15
CA ARG A 88 0.04 4.43 2.18
C ARG A 88 0.23 5.83 2.77
N ARG A 89 -0.77 6.38 3.46
CA ARG A 89 -0.67 7.69 4.11
C ARG A 89 0.39 7.69 5.20
N LEU A 90 0.55 6.62 5.96
CA LEU A 90 1.61 6.53 6.96
C LEU A 90 3.01 6.67 6.32
N LEU A 91 3.21 6.06 5.15
CA LEU A 91 4.48 6.15 4.41
C LEU A 91 4.69 7.53 3.76
N VAL A 92 3.61 8.18 3.32
CA VAL A 92 3.65 9.50 2.65
C VAL A 92 3.62 10.67 3.64
N THR A 93 3.13 10.47 4.86
CA THR A 93 3.12 11.49 5.91
C THR A 93 4.54 11.67 6.41
N ALA A 94 5.25 12.61 5.79
CA ALA A 94 6.53 13.09 6.27
C ALA A 94 6.42 13.55 7.74
N PRO A 95 7.49 13.44 8.53
CA PRO A 95 7.58 14.10 9.83
C PRO A 95 7.23 15.59 9.72
N HIS A 96 6.86 16.23 10.83
CA HIS A 96 6.66 17.69 10.87
C HIS A 96 7.87 18.49 10.35
N GLU A 97 9.05 17.87 10.28
CA GLU A 97 10.22 18.36 9.53
C GLU A 97 10.25 17.82 8.10
N ARG A 98 10.51 18.73 7.15
CA ARG A 98 10.78 18.38 5.75
C ARG A 98 11.83 17.27 5.67
N PRO A 99 11.55 16.14 4.98
CA PRO A 99 12.50 15.04 4.83
C PRO A 99 13.84 15.55 4.33
N GLN A 100 14.94 15.17 4.99
CA GLN A 100 16.28 15.52 4.54
C GLN A 100 16.86 14.37 3.71
N MET A 101 17.21 14.65 2.46
CA MET A 101 17.85 13.69 1.57
C MET A 101 19.35 13.70 1.80
N ARG A 102 19.89 12.58 2.28
CA ARG A 102 21.34 12.37 2.50
C ARG A 102 21.92 11.35 1.54
N SER A 103 21.07 10.58 0.88
CA SER A 103 21.44 9.50 -0.02
C SER A 103 20.35 9.24 -1.07
N PRO A 104 20.68 8.55 -2.19
CA PRO A 104 19.67 8.05 -3.13
C PRO A 104 18.64 7.12 -2.49
N ALA A 105 19.02 6.39 -1.42
CA ALA A 105 18.11 5.53 -0.68
C ALA A 105 16.99 6.33 0.01
N ASP A 106 17.26 7.55 0.47
CA ASP A 106 16.25 8.42 1.07
C ASP A 106 15.19 8.84 0.04
N ALA A 107 15.62 9.11 -1.20
CA ALA A 107 14.72 9.42 -2.32
C ALA A 107 13.83 8.22 -2.65
N ALA A 108 14.41 7.02 -2.71
CA ALA A 108 13.67 5.79 -2.92
C ALA A 108 12.64 5.57 -1.81
N ASN A 109 13.04 5.65 -0.54
CA ASN A 109 12.14 5.47 0.60
C ASN A 109 10.97 6.47 0.60
N LEU A 110 11.25 7.73 0.24
CA LEU A 110 10.24 8.78 0.18
C LEU A 110 9.22 8.58 -0.94
N LEU A 111 9.68 8.13 -2.10
CA LEU A 111 8.86 8.10 -3.32
C LEU A 111 8.27 6.73 -3.64
N MET A 112 8.96 5.65 -3.30
CA MET A 112 8.64 4.29 -3.76
C MET A 112 7.29 3.81 -3.22
N ALA A 113 6.91 4.19 -1.99
CA ALA A 113 5.62 3.85 -1.41
C ALA A 113 4.43 4.38 -2.22
N GLU A 114 4.57 5.57 -2.80
CA GLU A 114 3.53 6.18 -3.64
C GLU A 114 3.68 5.74 -5.10
N MET A 115 4.90 5.84 -5.64
CA MET A 115 5.15 5.67 -7.08
C MET A 115 5.06 4.21 -7.54
N SER A 116 5.28 3.22 -6.67
CA SER A 116 5.17 1.79 -7.03
C SER A 116 3.74 1.33 -7.30
N LEU A 117 2.74 2.12 -6.90
CA LEU A 117 1.32 1.80 -7.08
C LEU A 117 0.68 2.59 -8.23
N LEU A 118 1.45 3.44 -8.92
CA LEU A 118 0.94 4.24 -10.03
C LEU A 118 0.73 3.36 -11.26
N PRO A 119 -0.41 3.48 -11.96
CA PRO A 119 -0.73 2.63 -13.12
C PRO A 119 0.05 3.01 -14.40
N GLN A 120 0.81 4.10 -14.35
CA GLN A 120 1.58 4.65 -15.45
C GLN A 120 2.97 5.04 -14.94
N GLU A 121 3.93 5.25 -15.86
CA GLU A 121 5.22 5.81 -15.50
C GLU A 121 5.09 7.29 -15.15
N HIS A 122 5.70 7.73 -14.06
CA HIS A 122 5.72 9.14 -13.67
C HIS A 122 7.17 9.61 -13.56
N LEU A 123 7.48 10.77 -14.14
CA LEU A 123 8.69 11.52 -13.79
C LEU A 123 8.32 12.60 -12.78
N ARG A 124 9.04 12.60 -11.66
CA ARG A 124 8.93 13.63 -10.63
C ARG A 124 10.28 14.29 -10.39
N THR A 125 10.26 15.59 -10.08
CA THR A 125 11.43 16.33 -9.62
C THR A 125 11.33 16.51 -8.11
N VAL A 126 12.37 16.18 -7.36
CA VAL A 126 12.44 16.48 -5.92
C VAL A 126 13.18 17.81 -5.75
N LEU A 127 12.46 18.86 -5.37
CA LEU A 127 13.05 20.17 -5.08
C LEU A 127 13.59 20.18 -3.65
N LEU A 128 14.85 20.55 -3.48
CA LEU A 128 15.56 20.55 -2.19
C LEU A 128 15.99 21.96 -1.79
N ASP A 129 16.00 22.24 -0.48
CA ASP A 129 16.66 23.43 0.07
C ASP A 129 18.18 23.25 0.18
N THR A 130 18.89 24.29 0.61
CA THR A 130 20.35 24.28 0.76
C THR A 130 20.88 23.31 1.81
N ARG A 131 19.99 22.71 2.62
CA ARG A 131 20.30 21.66 3.60
C ARG A 131 19.78 20.30 3.12
N ASN A 132 19.47 20.14 1.83
CA ASN A 132 18.91 18.96 1.21
C ASN A 132 17.54 18.54 1.75
N ARG A 133 16.74 19.47 2.27
CA ARG A 133 15.37 19.16 2.72
C ARG A 133 14.37 19.36 1.61
N VAL A 134 13.42 18.43 1.50
CA VAL A 134 12.39 18.45 0.46
C VAL A 134 11.48 19.66 0.61
N ILE A 135 11.48 20.53 -0.41
CA ILE A 135 10.60 21.68 -0.55
C ILE A 135 9.27 21.24 -1.17
N SER A 136 9.33 20.51 -2.29
CA SER A 136 8.18 19.99 -3.02
C SER A 136 8.62 18.87 -3.97
N ILE A 137 7.64 18.12 -4.49
CA ILE A 137 7.87 17.02 -5.42
C ILE A 137 6.87 17.12 -6.59
N PRO A 138 7.01 18.10 -7.50
CA PRO A 138 6.14 18.21 -8.65
C PRO A 138 6.26 16.99 -9.58
N THR A 139 5.12 16.57 -10.14
CA THR A 139 5.10 15.61 -11.24
C THR A 139 5.32 16.38 -12.53
N ILE A 140 6.46 16.14 -13.18
CA ILE A 140 6.85 16.81 -14.43
C ILE A 140 6.20 16.12 -15.63
N TYR A 141 6.01 14.80 -15.53
CA TYR A 141 5.45 14.01 -16.61
C TYR A 141 4.70 12.79 -16.09
N VAL A 142 3.63 12.45 -16.80
CA VAL A 142 2.88 11.19 -16.66
C VAL A 142 2.88 10.53 -18.03
N GLY A 143 3.44 9.33 -18.10
CA GLY A 143 3.62 8.57 -19.33
C GLY A 143 2.34 8.01 -19.91
N SER A 144 2.40 7.78 -21.23
CA SER A 144 1.52 6.81 -21.90
C SER A 144 2.25 5.46 -22.04
N LEU A 145 1.58 4.46 -22.61
CA LEU A 145 1.92 3.02 -22.56
C LEU A 145 3.41 2.59 -22.65
N ASN A 146 4.33 3.33 -23.29
CA ASN A 146 5.70 2.83 -23.53
C ASN A 146 6.86 3.85 -23.54
N THR A 147 6.66 5.18 -23.40
CA THR A 147 7.81 6.12 -23.38
C THR A 147 7.55 7.42 -22.62
N ALA A 148 8.62 7.99 -22.06
CA ALA A 148 8.69 9.36 -21.55
C ALA A 148 9.73 10.17 -22.33
N GLN A 149 9.30 11.18 -23.10
CA GLN A 149 10.22 12.19 -23.64
C GLN A 149 10.25 13.38 -22.70
N VAL A 150 11.34 13.51 -21.96
CA VAL A 150 11.53 14.58 -20.98
C VAL A 150 12.52 15.57 -21.55
N ARG A 151 12.14 16.85 -21.66
CA ARG A 151 13.08 17.90 -22.01
C ARG A 151 13.69 18.49 -20.73
N VAL A 152 15.01 18.63 -20.71
CA VAL A 152 15.74 19.21 -19.56
C VAL A 152 15.16 20.57 -19.15
N GLY A 153 14.77 21.40 -20.11
CA GLY A 153 14.14 22.71 -19.83
C GLY A 153 12.75 22.65 -19.19
N GLU A 154 12.09 21.49 -19.12
CA GLU A 154 10.85 21.28 -18.35
C GLU A 154 11.13 21.00 -16.87
N MET A 155 12.32 20.50 -16.53
CA MET A 155 12.71 20.22 -15.14
C MET A 155 13.04 21.49 -14.33
N PHE A 156 13.41 22.58 -15.02
CA PHE A 156 13.84 23.85 -14.40
C PHE A 156 12.79 24.97 -14.49
N ARG A 157 11.55 24.65 -14.86
CA ARG A 157 10.51 25.65 -15.11
C ARG A 157 9.72 26.03 -13.85
N GLU A 158 9.93 25.31 -12.74
CA GLU A 158 9.32 25.55 -11.42
C GLU A 158 10.35 26.01 -10.38
#